data_AF-A0A9D4RR50-F1
#
_entry.id   AF-A0A9D4RR50-F1
#
_cell.length_a   1.000
_cell.length_b   1.000
_cell.length_c   1.000
_cell.angle_alpha   90.00
_cell.angle_beta   90.00
_cell.angle_gamma   90.00
#
_symmetry.space_group_name_H-M   'P 1'
#
loop_
_entity.id
_entity.type
_entity.pdbx_description
1 polymer ?
#
loop_
_entity_poly.entity_id
_entity_poly.type
_entity_poly.pdbx_seq_one_letter_code
_entity_poly.pdbx_strand_id
1 'polypeptide(L)'
;MIAILLATASASPSPSLNGNRLRNISRATFRGLIQLQALFLSNNQLRNISRATLRGLIKLHYLNLQYNALESIDDGVFEEVTNLTVL
;
A
#
# COMPACT_ATOMS: atom_id res chain seq x y z
N MET A 1 15.62 -6.02 -3.02
CA MET A 1 15.58 -4.85 -3.95
C MET A 1 14.25 -4.80 -4.72
N ILE A 2 13.10 -4.59 -4.03
CA ILE A 2 11.77 -4.46 -4.69
C ILE A 2 11.46 -3.02 -5.12
N ALA A 3 12.33 -2.05 -4.79
CA ALA A 3 12.17 -0.63 -5.13
C ALA A 3 12.13 -0.31 -6.64
N ILE A 4 12.39 -1.28 -7.53
CA ILE A 4 12.49 -1.06 -8.99
C ILE A 4 11.16 -1.26 -9.72
N LEU A 5 10.15 -1.94 -9.13
CA LEU A 5 8.88 -2.19 -9.84
C LEU A 5 7.86 -1.04 -9.81
N LEU A 6 8.18 0.08 -9.15
CA LEU A 6 7.32 1.27 -9.17
C LEU A 6 7.53 2.14 -10.44
N ALA A 7 8.50 1.81 -11.30
CA ALA A 7 8.90 2.65 -12.44
C ALA A 7 8.47 2.12 -13.83
N THR A 8 7.85 0.94 -13.96
CA THR A 8 7.52 0.37 -15.29
C THR A 8 6.04 0.37 -15.67
N ALA A 9 5.14 0.88 -14.82
CA ALA A 9 3.76 1.13 -15.24
C ALA A 9 3.67 2.54 -15.87
N SER A 10 3.72 2.56 -17.20
CA SER A 10 3.45 3.72 -18.03
C SER A 10 2.16 4.44 -17.59
N ALA A 11 2.29 5.74 -17.28
CA ALA A 11 1.20 6.73 -17.24
C ALA A 11 -0.01 6.41 -16.33
N SER A 12 0.14 6.48 -15.01
CA SER A 12 -0.96 6.82 -14.06
C SER A 12 -0.43 7.15 -12.66
N PRO A 13 -1.05 8.07 -11.89
CA PRO A 13 -0.60 8.52 -10.56
C PRO A 13 -0.87 7.51 -9.41
N SER A 14 -0.99 6.21 -9.69
CA SER A 14 -1.36 5.20 -8.69
C SER A 14 -0.64 3.87 -8.95
N PRO A 15 0.32 3.46 -8.11
CA PRO A 15 1.03 2.21 -8.27
C PRO A 15 0.05 1.06 -8.00
N SER A 16 -0.18 0.27 -9.05
CA SER A 16 -0.90 -0.99 -8.92
C SER A 16 0.11 -2.12 -8.73
N LEU A 17 -0.02 -2.81 -7.60
CA LEU A 17 0.74 -4.01 -7.27
C LEU A 17 -0.18 -5.24 -7.19
N ASN A 18 -1.37 -5.15 -7.80
CA ASN A 18 -2.36 -6.23 -7.80
C ASN A 18 -1.84 -7.51 -8.46
N GLY A 19 -2.31 -8.66 -8.00
CA GLY A 19 -2.05 -9.96 -8.67
C GLY A 19 -0.61 -10.45 -8.54
N ASN A 20 0.17 -9.88 -7.62
CA ASN A 20 1.51 -10.33 -7.33
C ASN A 20 1.52 -11.41 -6.23
N ARG A 21 2.70 -11.84 -5.83
CA ARG A 21 2.89 -12.81 -4.73
C ARG A 21 3.49 -12.13 -3.50
N LEU A 22 3.12 -10.88 -3.25
CA LEU A 22 3.67 -10.11 -2.13
C LEU A 22 3.18 -10.72 -0.82
N ARG A 23 4.12 -11.15 0.02
CA ARG A 23 3.84 -11.64 1.38
C ARG A 23 4.05 -10.55 2.43
N ASN A 24 5.04 -9.70 2.21
CA ASN A 24 5.42 -8.60 3.09
C ASN A 24 5.65 -7.34 2.25
N ILE A 25 5.36 -6.17 2.82
CA ILE A 25 5.72 -4.87 2.25
C ILE A 25 6.75 -4.21 3.17
N SER A 26 7.90 -3.85 2.63
CA SER A 26 8.90 -3.08 3.38
C SER A 26 8.38 -1.67 3.67
N ARG A 27 8.68 -1.14 4.87
CA ARG A 27 8.43 0.27 5.23
C ARG A 27 9.05 1.29 4.27
N ALA A 28 10.05 0.89 3.48
CA ALA A 28 10.68 1.75 2.51
C ALA A 28 9.96 1.76 1.14
N THR A 29 9.01 0.84 0.89
CA THR A 29 8.40 0.66 -0.43
C THR A 29 7.66 1.91 -0.91
N PHE A 30 6.90 2.55 -0.03
CA PHE A 30 6.11 3.75 -0.38
C PHE A 30 6.67 5.04 0.22
N ARG A 31 7.89 4.99 0.75
CA ARG A 31 8.51 6.15 1.42
C ARG A 31 8.65 7.30 0.41
N GLY A 32 8.11 8.47 0.78
CA GLY A 32 8.20 9.69 -0.02
C GLY A 32 7.10 9.84 -1.08
N LEU A 33 6.19 8.87 -1.22
CA LEU A 33 5.02 8.98 -2.10
C LEU A 33 3.91 9.85 -1.48
N ILE A 34 4.25 11.07 -1.05
CA ILE A 34 3.34 11.98 -0.32
C ILE A 34 2.15 12.47 -1.16
N GLN A 35 2.21 12.29 -2.49
CA GLN A 35 1.13 12.63 -3.42
C GLN A 35 0.26 11.43 -3.81
N LEU A 36 0.51 10.25 -3.24
CA LEU A 36 -0.20 9.03 -3.58
C LEU A 36 -1.67 9.11 -3.16
N GLN A 37 -2.58 8.90 -4.11
CA GLN A 37 -4.03 8.98 -3.87
C GLN A 37 -4.71 7.61 -3.80
N ALA A 38 -4.24 6.64 -4.59
CA ALA A 38 -4.76 5.29 -4.60
C ALA A 38 -3.62 4.28 -4.57
N LEU A 39 -3.79 3.23 -3.76
CA LEU A 39 -2.86 2.12 -3.63
C LEU A 39 -3.62 0.80 -3.81
N PHE A 40 -3.23 0.05 -4.83
CA PHE A 40 -3.86 -1.22 -5.16
C PHE A 40 -2.92 -2.38 -4.83
N LEU A 41 -3.31 -3.20 -3.85
CA LEU A 41 -2.56 -4.36 -3.33
C LEU A 41 -3.38 -5.64 -3.36
N SER A 42 -4.47 -5.67 -4.12
CA SER A 42 -5.39 -6.80 -4.15
C SER A 42 -4.76 -8.04 -4.79
N ASN A 43 -5.26 -9.22 -4.48
CA ASN A 43 -4.77 -10.49 -5.05
C ASN A 43 -3.27 -10.70 -4.79
N ASN A 44 -2.88 -10.56 -3.52
CA ASN A 44 -1.53 -10.82 -3.03
C ASN A 44 -1.59 -11.86 -1.89
N GLN A 45 -0.49 -12.03 -1.15
CA GLN A 45 -0.37 -12.98 -0.04
C GLN A 45 -0.01 -12.27 1.27
N LEU A 46 -0.43 -11.00 1.41
CA LEU A 46 -0.11 -10.19 2.59
C LEU A 46 -0.80 -10.78 3.81
N ARG A 47 -0.05 -10.94 4.91
CA ARG A 47 -0.57 -11.42 6.19
C ARG A 47 -0.78 -10.32 7.22
N ASN A 48 -0.06 -9.21 7.06
CA ASN A 48 -0.20 -8.04 7.90
C ASN A 48 -0.03 -6.75 7.09
N ILE A 49 -0.56 -5.65 7.63
CA ILE A 49 -0.22 -4.29 7.25
C ILE A 49 0.19 -3.56 8.51
N SER A 50 1.40 -3.00 8.48
CA SER A 50 1.96 -2.25 9.61
C SER A 50 1.79 -0.75 9.43
N ARG A 51 1.76 -0.01 10.53
CA ARG A 51 1.78 1.47 10.50
C ARG A 51 2.94 2.02 9.67
N ALA A 52 4.09 1.35 9.72
CA ALA A 52 5.27 1.73 8.96
C ALA A 52 5.10 1.56 7.44
N THR A 53 4.16 0.73 6.98
CA THR A 53 3.87 0.50 5.56
C THR A 53 3.16 1.69 4.93
N LEU A 54 2.21 2.31 5.64
CA LEU A 54 1.39 3.42 5.13
C LEU A 54 1.89 4.81 5.59
N ARG A 55 3.01 4.85 6.31
CA ARG A 55 3.57 6.06 6.91
C ARG A 55 3.76 7.18 5.88
N GLY A 56 3.22 8.36 6.18
CA GLY A 56 3.35 9.55 5.34
C GLY A 56 2.53 9.56 4.05
N LEU A 57 1.66 8.56 3.80
CA LEU A 57 0.73 8.56 2.66
C LEU A 57 -0.50 9.46 2.93
N ILE A 58 -0.25 10.70 3.35
CA ILE A 58 -1.27 11.64 3.85
C ILE A 58 -2.37 11.99 2.83
N LYS A 59 -2.11 11.80 1.53
CA LYS A 59 -3.07 12.02 0.44
C LYS A 59 -3.75 10.73 -0.03
N LEU A 60 -3.56 9.60 0.65
CA LEU A 60 -4.20 8.34 0.25
C LEU A 60 -5.69 8.41 0.58
N HIS A 61 -6.53 8.22 -0.43
CA HIS A 61 -7.99 8.18 -0.29
C HIS A 61 -8.55 6.78 -0.55
N TYR A 62 -7.84 5.96 -1.33
CA TYR A 62 -8.25 4.62 -1.70
C TYR A 62 -7.12 3.61 -1.43
N LEU A 63 -7.42 2.59 -0.64
CA LEU A 63 -6.56 1.43 -0.42
C LEU A 63 -7.37 0.19 -0.76
N ASN A 64 -6.81 -0.73 -1.54
CA ASN A 64 -7.45 -2.03 -1.79
C ASN A 64 -6.53 -3.16 -1.37
N LEU A 65 -6.98 -3.89 -0.34
CA LEU A 65 -6.30 -5.05 0.22
C LEU A 65 -7.07 -6.37 -0.02
N GLN A 66 -8.10 -6.37 -0.86
CA GLN A 66 -8.93 -7.54 -1.13
C GLN A 66 -8.12 -8.72 -1.65
N TYR A 67 -8.59 -9.94 -1.40
CA TYR A 67 -7.90 -11.17 -1.85
C TYR A 67 -6.44 -11.23 -1.38
N ASN A 68 -6.22 -10.92 -0.11
CA ASN A 68 -4.98 -11.21 0.63
C ASN A 68 -5.26 -12.25 1.72
N ALA A 69 -4.22 -12.64 2.45
CA ALA A 69 -4.31 -13.56 3.58
C ALA A 69 -4.12 -12.82 4.91
N LEU A 70 -4.74 -11.64 5.05
CA LEU A 70 -4.56 -10.78 6.22
C LEU A 70 -5.09 -11.46 7.48
N GLU A 71 -4.20 -11.66 8.44
CA GLU A 71 -4.49 -12.26 9.75
C GLU A 71 -4.59 -11.19 10.84
N SER A 72 -3.85 -10.10 10.67
CA SER A 72 -3.86 -8.97 11.60
C SER A 72 -3.60 -7.65 10.89
N ILE A 73 -4.03 -6.57 11.52
CA ILE A 73 -3.72 -5.19 11.16
C ILE A 73 -3.18 -4.54 12.43
N ASP A 74 -2.05 -3.85 12.33
CA ASP A 74 -1.45 -3.19 13.50
C ASP A 74 -2.36 -2.07 14.02
N ASP A 75 -2.38 -1.91 15.34
CA ASP A 75 -3.05 -0.77 15.96
C ASP A 75 -2.49 0.55 15.43
N GLY A 76 -3.38 1.48 15.11
CA GLY A 76 -3.01 2.80 14.59
C GLY A 76 -2.47 2.80 13.16
N VAL A 77 -2.63 1.71 12.38
CA VAL A 77 -2.18 1.67 10.97
C VAL A 77 -2.77 2.80 10.12
N PHE A 78 -3.99 3.24 10.45
CA PHE A 78 -4.73 4.26 9.70
C PHE A 78 -4.57 5.68 10.26
N GLU A 79 -3.82 5.88 11.35
CA GLU A 79 -3.68 7.21 11.99
C GLU A 79 -3.05 8.28 11.09
N GLU A 80 -2.12 7.88 10.21
CA GLU A 80 -1.42 8.82 9.33
C GLU A 80 -2.07 8.97 7.94
N VAL A 81 -2.98 8.07 7.57
CA VAL A 81 -3.73 8.12 6.30
C VAL A 81 -5.11 8.75 6.54
N THR A 82 -5.11 9.96 7.10
CA THR A 82 -6.31 10.67 7.57
C THR A 82 -7.35 10.95 6.49
N ASN A 83 -6.96 10.90 5.22
CA ASN A 83 -7.83 11.13 4.08
C ASN A 83 -8.41 9.83 3.47
N LEU A 84 -8.11 8.67 4.07
CA LEU A 84 -8.59 7.38 3.58
C LEU A 84 -10.11 7.29 3.74
N THR A 85 -10.81 7.11 2.62
CA THR A 85 -12.28 6.99 2.59
C THR A 85 -12.76 5.65 2.07
N VAL A 86 -11.89 4.90 1.36
CA VAL A 86 -12.20 3.57 0.82
C VAL A 86 -11.07 2.60 1.15
N LEU A 87 -11.42 1.44 1.71
CA LEU A 87 -10.52 0.38 2.19
C LEU A 87 -10.94 -1.01 1.68
#